data_AF-A0A015W4S6-F1
#
_entry.id   AF-A0A015W4S6-F1
#
_cell.length_a   1.000
_cell.length_b   1.000
_cell.length_c   1.000
_cell.angle_alpha   90.00
_cell.angle_beta   90.00
_cell.angle_gamma   90.00
#
_symmetry.space_group_name_H-M   'P 1'
#
loop_
_entity.id
_entity.type
_entity.pdbx_description
1 polymer ?
#
loop_
_entity_poly.entity_id
_entity_poly.type
_entity_poly.pdbx_seq_one_letter_code
_entity_poly.pdbx_strand_id
1 'polypeptide(L)'
;MKKLTRKSLNELAKTMPVIEESLQMSYVGGGNGTSANPYTQEEYESMVSSGIWNGGYVENWGYTFPEMAVSSYDPNNLPKTGVDSYDLMYQGGFAIGYKAGLSGSTLDDIGIGAWSALAVISAGSEIGGVNSDMIWYSKGLRDGLTKGRGARGN
;
A
#
# COMPACT_ATOMS: atom_id res chain seq x y z
N MET A 1 -37.77 38.78 14.16
CA MET A 1 -37.39 38.08 12.91
C MET A 1 -38.44 38.35 11.85
N LYS A 2 -38.06 38.84 10.66
CA LYS A 2 -39.02 38.98 9.55
C LYS A 2 -39.38 37.59 9.04
N LYS A 3 -40.68 37.32 8.86
CA LYS A 3 -41.18 36.05 8.32
C LYS A 3 -41.00 36.06 6.80
N LEU A 4 -40.18 35.16 6.27
CA LEU A 4 -40.05 34.98 4.82
C LEU A 4 -41.37 34.44 4.24
N THR A 5 -41.79 34.98 3.10
CA THR A 5 -43.00 34.54 2.39
C THR A 5 -42.61 33.91 1.05
N ARG A 6 -43.45 33.03 0.50
CA ARG A 6 -43.18 32.37 -0.80
C ARG A 6 -42.96 33.38 -1.93
N LYS A 7 -43.66 34.52 -1.86
CA LYS A 7 -43.52 35.64 -2.79
C LYS A 7 -42.15 36.31 -2.67
N SER A 8 -41.64 36.50 -1.46
CA SER A 8 -40.30 37.08 -1.25
C SER A 8 -39.16 36.17 -1.73
N LEU A 9 -39.34 34.85 -1.66
CA LEU A 9 -38.35 33.88 -2.20
C LEU A 9 -38.28 33.91 -3.73
N ASN A 10 -39.43 33.95 -4.40
CA ASN A 10 -39.47 34.04 -5.87
C ASN A 10 -38.89 35.37 -6.38
N GLU A 11 -39.15 36.48 -5.68
CA GLU A 11 -38.53 37.77 -6.01
C GLU A 11 -37.01 37.74 -5.78
N LEU A 12 -36.56 37.11 -4.69
CA LEU A 12 -35.13 36.95 -4.41
C LEU A 12 -34.42 36.12 -5.47
N ALA A 13 -35.04 35.02 -5.92
CA ALA A 13 -34.52 34.15 -6.96
C ALA A 13 -34.37 34.85 -8.33
N LYS A 14 -35.15 35.92 -8.61
CA LYS A 14 -34.97 36.74 -9.82
C LYS A 14 -33.75 37.64 -9.76
N THR A 15 -33.32 38.01 -8.56
CA THR A 15 -32.20 38.94 -8.32
C THR A 15 -30.89 38.25 -8.01
N MET A 16 -30.95 37.03 -7.48
CA MET A 16 -29.76 36.24 -7.20
C MET A 16 -29.30 35.53 -8.47
N PRO A 17 -28.01 35.64 -8.85
CA PRO A 17 -27.47 34.79 -9.91
C PRO A 17 -27.58 33.34 -9.47
N VAL A 18 -28.32 32.54 -10.23
CA VAL A 18 -28.33 31.08 -10.06
C VAL A 18 -26.99 30.60 -10.62
N ILE A 19 -26.15 30.13 -9.71
CA ILE A 19 -24.86 29.56 -10.05
C ILE A 19 -25.09 28.19 -10.71
N GLU A 20 -24.36 27.90 -11.79
CA GLU A 20 -24.38 26.60 -12.48
C GLU A 20 -24.08 25.44 -11.50
N GLU A 21 -24.71 24.29 -11.69
CA GLU A 21 -24.61 23.13 -10.79
C GLU A 21 -23.16 22.67 -10.57
N SER A 22 -22.34 22.70 -11.62
CA SER A 22 -20.91 22.38 -11.55
C SER A 22 -20.13 23.32 -10.62
N LEU A 23 -20.51 24.60 -10.58
CA LEU A 23 -19.88 25.59 -9.72
C LEU A 23 -20.50 25.57 -8.31
N GLN A 24 -21.72 25.06 -8.12
CA GLN A 24 -22.26 24.82 -6.78
C GLN A 24 -21.53 23.67 -6.08
N MET A 25 -21.19 22.61 -6.81
CA MET A 25 -20.44 21.48 -6.25
C MET A 25 -19.09 21.87 -5.66
N SER A 26 -18.38 22.84 -6.24
CA SER A 26 -17.11 23.32 -5.69
C SER A 26 -17.26 24.05 -4.35
N TYR A 27 -18.46 24.56 -4.03
CA TYR A 27 -18.72 25.22 -2.74
C TYR A 27 -19.36 24.30 -1.69
N VAL A 28 -20.17 23.32 -2.10
CA VAL A 28 -20.96 22.48 -1.18
C VAL A 28 -20.35 21.09 -0.99
N GLY A 29 -19.49 20.65 -1.92
CA GLY A 29 -19.00 19.27 -1.97
C GLY A 29 -20.04 18.30 -2.56
N GLY A 30 -19.86 17.01 -2.28
CA GLY A 30 -20.68 15.92 -2.83
C GLY A 30 -20.03 15.20 -4.01
N GLY A 31 -18.73 15.40 -4.21
CA GLY A 31 -17.94 14.64 -5.16
C GLY A 31 -17.99 13.15 -4.88
N ASN A 32 -17.83 12.31 -5.90
CA ASN A 32 -17.64 10.86 -5.72
C ASN A 32 -16.24 10.38 -6.14
N GLY A 33 -15.34 11.31 -6.42
CA GLY A 33 -13.96 11.04 -6.78
C GLY A 33 -13.74 10.54 -8.21
N THR A 34 -14.74 10.65 -9.09
CA THR A 34 -14.57 10.39 -10.52
C THR A 34 -14.10 11.63 -11.25
N SER A 35 -13.51 11.49 -12.44
CA SER A 35 -13.06 12.65 -13.23
C SER A 35 -14.20 13.60 -13.63
N ALA A 36 -15.43 13.09 -13.73
CA ALA A 36 -16.63 13.88 -14.01
C ALA A 36 -17.29 14.47 -12.75
N ASN A 37 -16.95 13.95 -11.57
CA ASN A 37 -17.48 14.38 -10.29
C ASN A 37 -16.39 14.27 -9.19
N PRO A 38 -15.37 15.15 -9.25
CA PRO A 38 -14.23 15.10 -8.34
C PRO A 38 -14.63 15.52 -6.92
N TYR A 39 -13.85 15.08 -5.92
CA TYR A 39 -13.96 15.61 -4.56
C TYR A 39 -13.44 17.04 -4.48
N THR A 40 -13.96 17.85 -3.55
CA THR A 40 -13.33 19.12 -3.21
C THR A 40 -12.04 18.88 -2.42
N GLN A 41 -11.22 19.92 -2.31
CA GLN A 41 -9.98 19.83 -1.52
C GLN A 41 -10.29 19.54 -0.04
N GLU A 42 -11.35 20.11 0.52
CA GLU A 42 -11.76 19.90 1.91
C GLU A 42 -12.23 18.45 2.16
N GLU A 43 -12.94 17.85 1.21
CA GLU A 43 -13.34 16.44 1.28
C GLU A 43 -12.11 15.53 1.27
N TYR A 44 -11.13 15.82 0.40
CA TYR A 44 -9.84 15.14 0.37
C TYR A 44 -9.12 15.24 1.72
N GLU A 45 -8.93 16.46 2.25
CA GLU A 45 -8.23 16.68 3.53
C GLU A 45 -8.94 15.99 4.71
N SER A 46 -10.28 16.01 4.72
CA SER A 46 -11.08 15.27 5.70
C SER A 46 -10.88 13.76 5.58
N MET A 47 -10.88 13.21 4.36
CA MET A 47 -10.66 11.77 4.15
C MET A 47 -9.24 11.31 4.50
N VAL A 48 -8.23 12.13 4.21
CA VAL A 48 -6.84 11.86 4.61
C VAL A 48 -6.70 11.90 6.13
N SER A 49 -7.20 12.95 6.78
CA SER A 49 -7.10 13.09 8.24
C SER A 49 -7.85 12.00 9.02
N SER A 50 -8.90 11.43 8.44
CA SER A 50 -9.66 10.30 9.01
C SER A 50 -9.15 8.93 8.60
N GLY A 51 -8.13 8.85 7.72
CA GLY A 51 -7.54 7.60 7.25
C GLY A 51 -8.45 6.76 6.35
N ILE A 52 -9.46 7.37 5.73
CA ILE A 52 -10.41 6.69 4.82
C ILE A 52 -10.18 7.03 3.34
N TRP A 53 -9.14 7.80 3.04
CA TRP A 53 -8.81 8.18 1.67
C TRP A 53 -8.35 6.97 0.84
N ASN A 54 -9.16 6.59 -0.16
CA ASN A 54 -8.92 5.44 -1.02
C ASN A 54 -8.50 5.84 -2.46
N GLY A 55 -8.13 7.10 -2.66
CA GLY A 55 -7.79 7.64 -3.96
C GLY A 55 -9.02 8.11 -4.75
N GLY A 56 -8.78 9.01 -5.69
CA GLY A 56 -9.83 9.62 -6.51
C GLY A 56 -9.40 10.93 -7.15
N TYR A 57 -10.26 11.50 -7.98
CA TYR A 57 -10.06 12.82 -8.55
C TYR A 57 -10.40 13.89 -7.51
N VAL A 58 -9.49 14.86 -7.35
CA VAL A 58 -9.66 16.05 -6.51
C VAL A 58 -9.71 17.27 -7.44
N GLU A 59 -10.64 18.17 -7.17
CA GLU A 59 -10.86 19.37 -7.96
C GLU A 59 -9.56 20.17 -8.10
N ASN A 60 -9.26 20.65 -9.31
CA ASN A 60 -8.04 21.38 -9.67
C ASN A 60 -6.71 20.63 -9.48
N TRP A 61 -6.69 19.41 -8.95
CA TRP A 61 -5.48 18.60 -8.75
C TRP A 61 -5.43 17.39 -9.68
N GLY A 62 -6.59 16.87 -10.10
CA GLY A 62 -6.68 15.66 -10.90
C GLY A 62 -6.64 14.40 -10.03
N TYR A 63 -6.18 13.29 -10.59
CA TYR A 63 -6.16 12.01 -9.86
C TYR A 63 -5.11 12.01 -8.75
N THR A 64 -5.56 11.78 -7.52
CA THR A 64 -4.73 11.67 -6.33
C THR A 64 -4.80 10.22 -5.83
N PHE A 65 -3.62 9.61 -5.67
CA PHE A 65 -3.50 8.21 -5.29
C PHE A 65 -3.98 7.95 -3.85
N PRO A 66 -4.44 6.72 -3.52
CA PRO A 66 -4.59 6.30 -2.13
C PRO A 66 -3.26 6.38 -1.39
N GLU A 67 -3.31 6.34 -0.05
CA GLU A 67 -2.10 6.15 0.75
C GLU A 67 -1.38 4.86 0.32
N MET A 68 -0.07 4.98 0.06
CA MET A 68 0.77 3.87 -0.35
C MET A 68 1.90 3.69 0.66
N ALA A 69 1.93 2.53 1.31
CA ALA A 69 3.07 2.13 2.12
C ALA A 69 4.18 1.59 1.22
N VAL A 70 5.27 2.35 1.08
CA VAL A 70 6.50 1.88 0.41
C VAL A 70 7.47 1.41 1.48
N SER A 71 7.94 0.17 1.36
CA SER A 71 8.93 -0.39 2.27
C SER A 71 10.08 -1.02 1.49
N SER A 72 11.28 -0.91 2.06
CA SER A 72 12.50 -1.46 1.47
C SER A 72 13.45 -1.93 2.57
N TYR A 73 14.52 -2.59 2.16
CA TYR A 73 15.64 -2.94 3.02
C TYR A 73 16.95 -2.67 2.30
N ASP A 74 18.01 -2.37 3.05
CA ASP A 74 19.36 -2.23 2.49
C ASP A 74 20.01 -3.62 2.35
N PRO A 75 20.28 -4.10 1.12
CA PRO A 75 20.90 -5.41 0.92
C PRO A 75 22.32 -5.49 1.48
N ASN A 76 23.01 -4.35 1.68
CA ASN A 76 24.38 -4.35 2.23
C ASN A 76 24.42 -4.58 3.73
N ASN A 77 23.30 -4.34 4.43
CA ASN A 77 23.14 -4.55 5.87
C ASN A 77 22.66 -5.96 6.22
N LEU A 78 22.54 -6.85 5.23
CA LEU A 78 22.25 -8.25 5.48
C LEU A 78 23.44 -8.93 6.17
N PRO A 79 23.20 -9.89 7.09
CA PRO A 79 24.27 -10.67 7.69
C PRO A 79 25.14 -11.35 6.63
N LYS A 80 26.46 -11.24 6.78
CA LYS A 80 27.45 -11.88 5.90
C LYS A 80 28.20 -12.95 6.67
N THR A 81 28.41 -14.07 5.99
CA THR A 81 29.17 -15.22 6.49
C THR A 81 30.65 -15.10 6.11
N GLY A 82 30.98 -14.27 5.11
CA GLY A 82 32.31 -14.20 4.51
C GLY A 82 32.54 -15.25 3.43
N VAL A 83 31.51 -16.03 3.08
CA VAL A 83 31.51 -16.97 1.96
C VAL A 83 30.53 -16.46 0.91
N ASP A 84 31.05 -16.07 -0.25
CA ASP A 84 30.27 -15.39 -1.30
C ASP A 84 29.04 -16.19 -1.75
N SER A 85 29.15 -17.52 -1.87
CA SER A 85 28.02 -18.37 -2.29
C SER A 85 26.87 -18.36 -1.27
N TYR A 86 27.19 -18.42 0.03
CA TYR A 86 26.22 -18.38 1.12
C TYR A 86 25.55 -17.02 1.20
N ASP A 87 26.33 -15.95 1.05
CA ASP A 87 25.84 -14.58 1.12
C ASP A 87 24.90 -14.28 -0.06
N LEU A 88 25.24 -14.74 -1.27
CA LEU A 88 24.38 -14.65 -2.44
C LEU A 88 23.08 -15.45 -2.28
N MET A 89 23.17 -16.69 -1.78
CA MET A 89 21.98 -17.51 -1.55
C MET A 89 21.07 -16.91 -0.47
N TYR A 90 21.66 -16.46 0.63
CA TYR A 90 20.93 -15.78 1.69
C TYR A 90 20.22 -14.54 1.15
N GLN A 91 20.90 -13.68 0.40
CA GLN A 91 20.32 -12.48 -0.19
C GLN A 91 19.17 -12.81 -1.16
N GLY A 92 19.34 -13.81 -2.01
CA GLY A 92 18.29 -14.27 -2.94
C GLY A 92 17.05 -14.79 -2.22
N GLY A 93 17.25 -15.64 -1.20
CA GLY A 93 16.16 -16.12 -0.35
C GLY A 93 15.48 -14.97 0.41
N PHE A 94 16.27 -14.04 0.95
CA PHE A 94 15.76 -12.88 1.68
C PHE A 94 14.85 -12.01 0.83
N ALA A 95 15.22 -11.71 -0.41
CA ALA A 95 14.39 -10.91 -1.31
C ALA A 95 13.01 -11.55 -1.57
N ILE A 96 12.99 -12.87 -1.79
CA ILE A 96 11.76 -13.63 -2.03
C ILE A 96 10.89 -13.64 -0.76
N GLY A 97 11.48 -13.94 0.39
CA GLY A 97 10.78 -13.92 1.67
C GLY A 97 10.23 -12.54 2.01
N TYR A 98 11.03 -11.49 1.85
CA TYR A 98 10.64 -10.12 2.14
C TYR A 98 9.43 -9.67 1.32
N LYS A 99 9.43 -9.99 0.01
CA LYS A 99 8.30 -9.72 -0.87
C LYS A 99 7.02 -10.43 -0.41
N ALA A 100 7.11 -11.70 -0.02
CA ALA A 100 5.96 -12.44 0.51
C ALA A 100 5.45 -11.83 1.82
N GLY A 101 6.34 -11.45 2.73
CA GLY A 101 5.94 -10.81 4.00
C GLY A 101 5.22 -9.48 3.82
N LEU A 102 5.54 -8.75 2.75
CA LEU A 102 4.86 -7.51 2.36
C LEU A 102 3.49 -7.73 1.70
N SER A 103 3.24 -8.88 1.07
CA SER A 103 1.95 -9.11 0.41
C SER A 103 0.80 -9.23 1.41
N GLY A 104 1.10 -9.65 2.65
CA GLY A 104 0.08 -9.96 3.66
C GLY A 104 -0.77 -11.18 3.32
N SER A 105 -0.43 -11.91 2.25
CA SER A 105 -1.16 -13.09 1.79
C SER A 105 -0.76 -14.32 2.62
N THR A 106 -1.76 -14.94 3.26
CA THR A 106 -1.55 -16.20 3.99
C THR A 106 -1.02 -17.31 3.08
N LEU A 107 -1.39 -17.34 1.80
CA LEU A 107 -0.91 -18.33 0.85
C LEU A 107 0.57 -18.13 0.51
N ASP A 108 1.01 -16.88 0.35
CA ASP A 108 2.42 -16.58 0.09
C ASP A 108 3.27 -16.97 1.30
N ASP A 109 2.80 -16.63 2.51
CA ASP A 109 3.44 -16.97 3.77
C ASP A 109 3.62 -18.49 3.94
N ILE A 110 2.56 -19.26 3.68
CA ILE A 110 2.61 -20.74 3.71
C ILE A 110 3.56 -21.26 2.64
N GLY A 111 3.50 -20.68 1.43
CA GLY A 111 4.38 -21.03 0.33
C GLY A 111 5.86 -20.87 0.68
N ILE A 112 6.24 -19.75 1.32
CA ILE A 112 7.61 -19.54 1.81
C ILE A 112 7.98 -20.56 2.91
N GLY A 113 7.05 -20.87 3.81
CA GLY A 113 7.24 -21.92 4.81
C GLY A 113 7.60 -23.27 4.18
N ALA A 114 6.78 -23.73 3.24
CA ALA A 114 7.01 -24.97 2.50
C ALA A 114 8.31 -24.93 1.69
N TRP A 115 8.59 -23.83 1.00
CA TRP A 115 9.79 -23.68 0.17
C TRP A 115 11.07 -23.67 1.00
N SER A 116 11.05 -22.99 2.15
CA SER A 116 12.17 -23.02 3.09
C SER A 116 12.46 -24.43 3.62
N ALA A 117 11.42 -25.24 3.86
CA ALA A 117 11.57 -26.61 4.31
C ALA A 117 12.15 -27.50 3.19
N LEU A 118 11.65 -27.36 1.96
CA LEU A 118 12.18 -28.09 0.80
C LEU A 118 13.64 -27.74 0.52
N ALA A 119 14.03 -26.47 0.66
CA ALA A 119 15.42 -26.03 0.53
C ALA A 119 16.36 -26.70 1.57
N VAL A 120 15.92 -26.86 2.81
CA VAL A 120 16.71 -27.58 3.83
C VAL A 120 16.80 -29.07 3.51
N ILE A 121 15.71 -29.67 3.02
CA ILE A 121 15.69 -31.09 2.64
C ILE A 121 16.64 -31.33 1.45
N SER A 122 16.63 -30.46 0.44
CA SER A 122 17.52 -30.56 -0.70
C SER A 122 18.98 -30.20 -0.39
N ALA A 123 19.25 -29.57 0.76
CA ALA A 123 20.61 -29.38 1.25
C ALA A 123 21.29 -30.72 1.62
N GLY A 124 20.51 -31.77 1.87
CA GLY A 124 21.00 -33.11 2.11
C GLY A 124 21.01 -33.94 0.84
N SER A 125 22.13 -33.99 0.10
CA SER A 125 22.34 -35.06 -0.87
C SER A 125 23.81 -35.46 -1.01
N GLU A 126 24.02 -36.76 -0.82
CA GLU A 126 25.20 -37.58 -1.14
C GLU A 126 26.35 -37.61 -0.13
N ILE A 127 26.58 -38.84 0.38
CA ILE A 127 27.70 -39.37 1.17
C ILE A 127 28.75 -38.31 1.56
N GLY A 128 28.51 -37.65 2.69
CA GLY A 128 29.49 -36.84 3.42
C GLY A 128 29.39 -35.32 3.27
N GLY A 129 28.59 -34.78 2.35
CA GLY A 129 28.48 -33.32 2.13
C GLY A 129 27.10 -32.74 2.48
N VAL A 130 27.08 -31.63 3.23
CA VAL A 130 25.88 -30.79 3.39
C VAL A 130 25.99 -29.61 2.44
N ASN A 131 25.02 -29.46 1.54
CA ASN A 131 24.95 -28.29 0.65
C ASN A 131 24.49 -27.05 1.45
N SER A 132 25.46 -26.36 2.02
CA SER A 132 25.24 -25.21 2.89
C SER A 132 24.64 -24.01 2.16
N ASP A 133 24.80 -23.91 0.83
CA ASP A 133 24.16 -22.87 0.01
C ASP A 133 22.63 -22.89 0.18
N MET A 134 22.03 -24.09 0.15
CA MET A 134 20.58 -24.25 0.30
C MET A 134 20.08 -24.00 1.73
N ILE A 135 20.94 -24.21 2.74
CA ILE A 135 20.63 -23.84 4.14
C ILE A 135 20.56 -22.32 4.27
N TRP A 136 21.52 -21.60 3.69
CA TRP A 136 21.54 -20.15 3.72
C TRP A 136 20.41 -19.53 2.88
N TYR A 137 20.06 -20.14 1.75
CA TYR A 137 18.86 -19.78 0.98
C TYR A 137 17.58 -19.93 1.82
N SER A 138 17.42 -21.06 2.51
CA SER A 138 16.27 -21.31 3.41
C SER A 138 16.22 -20.30 4.57
N LYS A 139 17.37 -19.99 5.17
CA LYS A 139 17.46 -18.97 6.21
C LYS A 139 17.05 -17.60 5.69
N GLY A 140 17.55 -17.21 4.52
CA GLY A 140 17.18 -15.97 3.84
C GLY A 140 15.68 -15.86 3.66
N LEU A 141 15.02 -16.90 3.14
CA LEU A 141 13.56 -16.94 2.95
C LEU A 141 12.80 -16.61 4.24
N ARG A 142 13.19 -17.20 5.37
CA ARG A 142 12.52 -17.03 6.67
C ARG A 142 12.78 -15.66 7.29
N ASP A 143 14.02 -15.21 7.25
CA ASP A 143 14.43 -13.91 7.79
C ASP A 143 13.81 -12.77 6.98
N GLY A 144 13.79 -12.91 5.65
CA GLY A 144 13.11 -12.01 4.72
C GLY A 144 11.62 -11.92 5.02
N LEU A 145 10.93 -13.07 5.14
CA LEU A 145 9.50 -13.12 5.47
C LEU A 145 9.18 -12.38 6.77
N THR A 146 9.99 -12.62 7.80
CA THR A 146 9.82 -11.97 9.11
C THR A 146 10.02 -10.46 9.00
N LYS A 147 11.06 -10.01 8.29
CA LYS A 147 11.34 -8.59 8.09
C LYS A 147 10.25 -7.91 7.24
N GLY A 148 9.77 -8.56 6.19
CA GLY A 148 8.69 -8.07 5.34
C GLY A 148 7.39 -7.88 6.13
N ARG A 149 7.03 -8.86 6.97
CA ARG A 149 5.88 -8.75 7.88
C ARG A 149 6.01 -7.56 8.85
N GLY A 150 7.20 -7.36 9.42
CA GLY A 150 7.46 -6.21 10.28
C GLY A 150 7.40 -4.87 9.55
N ALA A 151 7.85 -4.82 8.29
CA ALA A 151 7.84 -3.62 7.46
C ALA A 151 6.44 -3.26 6.92
N ARG A 152 5.55 -4.24 6.75
CA ARG A 152 4.16 -4.03 6.36
C ARG A 152 3.36 -3.24 7.40
N GLY A 153 3.75 -3.32 8.68
CA GLY A 153 2.98 -2.79 9.79
C GLY A 153 1.73 -3.65 10.03
N ASN A 154 1.79 -4.50 11.04
CA ASN A 154 0.62 -5.05 11.73
C ASN A 154 0.58 -4.43 13.12
#